data_AF-A0A183AAU6-F1
#
_entry.id   AF-A0A183AAU6-F1
#
_cell.length_a   1.000
_cell.length_b   1.000
_cell.length_c   1.000
_cell.angle_alpha   90.00
_cell.angle_beta   90.00
_cell.angle_gamma   90.00
#
_symmetry.space_group_name_H-M   'P 1'
#
loop_
_entity.id
_entity.type
_entity.pdbx_description
1 polymer ?
#
loop_
_entity_poly.entity_id
_entity_poly.type
_entity_poly.pdbx_seq_one_letter_code
_entity_poly.pdbx_strand_id
1 'polypeptide(L)'
;MVDDVLKHSLQSETYDSRQSQSLALNLANVLRKRAREICTPSRYKIITQVHIGSRKNNSVSLSSRALCHPDSGDTFVEATYSNASIYAVALVYCVYFE
;
A
#
# COMPACT_ATOMS: atom_id res chain seq x y z
N MET A 1 -1.96 -1.67 10.90
CA MET A 1 -2.03 -2.76 9.89
C MET A 1 -1.13 -2.48 8.69
N VAL A 2 -1.40 -1.45 7.87
CA VAL A 2 -0.62 -1.19 6.64
C VAL A 2 0.84 -0.87 6.98
N ASP A 3 1.05 0.02 7.95
CA ASP A 3 2.37 0.38 8.48
C ASP A 3 3.15 -0.83 8.98
N ASP A 4 2.50 -1.73 9.71
CA ASP A 4 3.13 -2.93 10.26
C ASP A 4 3.60 -3.88 9.17
N VAL A 5 2.79 -4.05 8.12
CA VAL A 5 3.13 -4.87 6.95
C VAL A 5 4.34 -4.27 6.24
N LEU A 6 4.33 -2.96 5.97
CA LEU A 6 5.48 -2.29 5.34
C LEU A 6 6.74 -2.41 6.19
N LYS A 7 6.65 -2.10 7.49
CA LYS A 7 7.79 -2.14 8.41
C LYS A 7 8.38 -3.55 8.50
N HIS A 8 7.54 -4.56 8.76
CA HIS A 8 8.01 -5.93 8.94
C HIS A 8 8.65 -6.49 7.66
N SER A 9 8.08 -6.20 6.49
CA SER A 9 8.59 -6.70 5.21
C SER A 9 9.80 -5.94 4.68
N LEU A 10 9.99 -4.67 5.03
CA LEU A 10 11.03 -3.81 4.43
C LEU A 10 12.15 -3.43 5.39
N GLN A 11 12.06 -3.74 6.68
CA GLN A 11 13.11 -3.38 7.66
C GLN A 11 14.48 -4.00 7.39
N SER A 12 14.51 -5.23 6.87
CA SER A 12 15.75 -5.96 6.58
C SER A 12 16.11 -5.95 5.08
N GLU A 13 15.32 -5.28 4.26
CA GLU A 13 15.49 -5.28 2.80
C GLU A 13 16.41 -4.15 2.32
N THR A 14 17.19 -4.43 1.28
CA THR A 14 17.98 -3.42 0.56
C THR A 14 17.42 -3.24 -0.84
N TYR A 15 17.35 -2.00 -1.32
CA TYR A 15 16.78 -1.73 -2.63
C TYR A 15 17.54 -2.46 -3.75
N ASP A 16 16.84 -3.34 -4.45
CA ASP A 16 17.26 -3.98 -5.69
C ASP A 16 16.17 -3.78 -6.76
N SER A 17 16.56 -3.30 -7.94
CA SER A 17 15.60 -2.95 -8.99
C SER A 17 14.84 -4.17 -9.53
N ARG A 18 15.46 -5.34 -9.59
CA ARG A 18 14.83 -6.57 -10.09
C ARG A 18 13.87 -7.17 -9.06
N GLN A 19 14.25 -7.14 -7.79
CA GLN A 19 13.43 -7.69 -6.70
C GLN A 19 12.29 -6.74 -6.31
N SER A 20 12.46 -5.43 -6.49
CA SER A 20 11.47 -4.41 -6.09
C SER A 20 10.09 -4.62 -6.72
N GLN A 21 10.02 -5.11 -7.97
CA GLN A 21 8.76 -5.41 -8.65
C GLN A 21 7.99 -6.53 -7.94
N SER A 22 8.66 -7.65 -7.65
CA SER A 22 8.06 -8.79 -6.95
C SER A 22 7.67 -8.41 -5.52
N LEU A 23 8.53 -7.65 -4.83
CA LEU A 23 8.29 -7.18 -3.48
C LEU A 23 7.05 -6.28 -3.39
N ALA A 24 6.89 -5.33 -4.32
CA ALA A 24 5.72 -4.47 -4.39
C ALA A 24 4.43 -5.26 -4.65
N LEU A 25 4.46 -6.23 -5.58
CA LEU A 25 3.31 -7.09 -5.87
C LEU A 25 2.91 -7.96 -4.67
N ASN A 26 3.89 -8.55 -3.99
CA ASN A 26 3.65 -9.37 -2.80
C ASN A 26 3.03 -8.55 -1.67
N LEU A 27 3.56 -7.35 -1.42
CA LEU A 27 3.01 -6.42 -0.43
C LEU A 27 1.57 -6.02 -0.79
N ALA A 28 1.31 -5.67 -2.05
CA ALA A 28 -0.04 -5.33 -2.50
C ALA A 28 -1.02 -6.50 -2.26
N ASN A 29 -0.63 -7.73 -2.58
CA ASN A 29 -1.46 -8.92 -2.35
C ASN A 29 -1.71 -9.20 -0.86
N VAL A 30 -0.68 -9.08 -0.01
CA VAL A 30 -0.81 -9.26 1.44
C VAL A 30 -1.76 -8.21 2.04
N LEU A 31 -1.59 -6.94 1.67
CA LEU A 31 -2.45 -5.85 2.12
C LEU A 31 -3.88 -6.04 1.64
N ARG A 32 -4.08 -6.44 0.38
CA ARG A 32 -5.40 -6.71 -0.19
C ARG A 32 -6.12 -7.82 0.57
N LYS A 33 -5.40 -8.89 0.91
CA LYS A 33 -5.95 -10.02 1.66
C LYS A 33 -6.36 -9.60 3.08
N ARG A 34 -5.46 -8.96 3.82
CA ARG A 34 -5.73 -8.49 5.19
C ARG A 34 -6.85 -7.46 5.24
N ALA A 35 -6.86 -6.51 4.31
CA ALA A 35 -7.93 -5.51 4.22
C ALA A 35 -9.28 -6.16 3.92
N ARG A 36 -9.32 -7.20 3.07
CA ARG A 36 -10.56 -7.95 2.80
C ARG A 36 -11.09 -8.69 4.03
N GLU A 37 -10.20 -9.19 4.89
CA GLU A 37 -10.60 -9.85 6.16
C GLU A 37 -11.21 -8.84 7.13
N ILE A 38 -10.68 -7.61 7.17
CA ILE A 38 -11.16 -6.53 8.05
C ILE A 38 -12.46 -5.90 7.53
N CYS A 39 -12.54 -5.63 6.22
CA CYS A 39 -13.65 -4.90 5.59
C CYS A 39 -14.88 -5.78 5.27
N THR A 40 -15.12 -6.83 6.06
CA THR A 40 -16.29 -7.71 5.90
C THR A 40 -17.53 -6.97 6.41
N PRO A 41 -18.46 -6.57 5.52
CA PRO A 41 -19.27 -7.46 4.67
C PRO A 41 -18.88 -7.48 3.18
N SER A 42 -19.42 -8.47 2.43
CA SER A 42 -19.04 -8.84 1.05
C SER A 42 -19.17 -7.76 -0.04
N ARG A 43 -19.73 -6.58 0.29
CA ARG A 43 -20.08 -5.53 -0.68
C ARG A 43 -18.97 -4.50 -0.91
N TYR A 44 -17.74 -4.73 -0.45
CA TYR A 44 -16.63 -3.81 -0.72
C TYR A 44 -15.61 -4.40 -1.71
N LYS A 45 -15.26 -3.59 -2.71
CA LYS A 45 -14.10 -3.82 -3.56
C LYS A 45 -12.86 -3.22 -2.90
N ILE A 46 -11.93 -4.09 -2.54
CA ILE A 46 -10.60 -3.68 -2.07
C ILE A 46 -9.69 -3.43 -3.26
N ILE A 47 -9.02 -2.28 -3.28
CA ILE A 47 -7.99 -1.93 -4.27
C ILE A 47 -6.71 -1.57 -3.50
N THR A 48 -5.57 -2.08 -3.95
CA THR A 48 -4.28 -1.88 -3.27
C THR A 48 -3.23 -1.47 -4.27
N GLN A 49 -2.47 -0.43 -3.94
CA GLN A 49 -1.35 0.07 -4.72
C GLN A 49 -0.13 0.20 -3.81
N VAL A 50 1.01 -0.32 -4.24
CA VAL A 50 2.27 -0.24 -3.49
C VAL A 50 3.35 0.28 -4.43
N HIS A 51 4.03 1.34 -3.99
CA HIS A 51 5.18 1.94 -4.65
C HIS A 51 6.42 1.60 -3.82
N ILE A 52 7.48 1.14 -4.48
CA ILE A 52 8.80 0.92 -3.87
C ILE A 52 9.84 1.59 -4.76
N GLY A 53 10.78 2.31 -4.16
CA GLY A 53 11.88 2.90 -4.90
C GLY A 53 13.13 3.10 -4.05
N SER A 54 14.21 3.54 -4.70
CA SER A 54 15.48 3.80 -4.03
C SER A 54 15.49 5.15 -3.31
N ARG A 55 16.05 5.17 -2.11
CA ARG A 55 16.27 6.38 -1.30
C ARG A 55 17.58 7.12 -1.64
N LYS A 56 18.43 6.60 -2.54
CA LYS A 56 19.72 7.21 -2.89
C LYS A 56 19.55 8.63 -3.46
N ASN A 57 19.67 9.64 -2.60
CA ASN A 57 19.65 11.10 -2.88
C ASN A 57 18.47 11.62 -3.72
N ASN A 58 17.35 10.91 -3.76
CA ASN A 58 16.16 11.33 -4.51
C ASN A 58 15.06 11.78 -3.55
N SER A 59 14.53 12.99 -3.77
CA SER A 59 13.27 13.42 -3.15
C SER A 59 12.12 12.86 -3.98
N VAL A 60 11.29 12.02 -3.37
CA VAL A 60 10.08 11.49 -4.01
C VAL A 60 8.86 12.04 -3.30
N SER A 61 7.93 12.60 -4.08
CA SER A 61 6.61 12.96 -3.60
C SER A 61 5.58 12.10 -4.34
N LEU A 62 4.68 11.49 -3.58
CA LEU A 62 3.53 10.79 -4.13
C LEU A 62 2.28 11.53 -3.67
N SER A 63 1.34 11.72 -4.57
CA SER A 63 0.03 12.28 -4.25
C SER A 63 -1.02 11.44 -4.94
N SER A 64 -2.08 11.14 -4.22
CA SER A 64 -3.25 10.45 -4.76
C SER A 64 -4.46 11.37 -4.76
N ARG A 65 -5.32 11.20 -5.77
CA ARG A 65 -6.64 11.81 -5.82
C ARG A 65 -7.65 10.75 -6.18
N ALA A 66 -8.72 10.66 -5.40
CA ALA A 66 -9.83 9.75 -5.65
C ALA A 66 -11.16 10.49 -5.46
N LEU A 67 -12.16 10.09 -6.25
CA LEU A 67 -13.56 10.39 -5.99
C LEU A 67 -14.09 9.28 -5.07
N CYS A 68 -13.86 9.42 -3.77
CA CYS A 68 -14.47 8.54 -2.76
C CYS A 68 -15.85 9.11 -2.43
N HIS A 69 -16.88 8.26 -2.41
CA HIS A 69 -18.22 8.63 -1.94
C HIS A 69 -18.32 8.30 -0.43
N PRO A 70 -18.14 9.27 0.48
CA PRO A 70 -18.11 8.96 1.92
C PRO A 70 -19.48 8.45 2.40
N ASP A 71 -20.56 8.91 1.76
CA ASP A 71 -21.94 8.53 2.09
C ASP A 71 -22.24 7.05 1.81
N SER A 72 -21.56 6.43 0.84
CA SER A 72 -21.64 4.98 0.58
C SER A 72 -20.66 4.17 1.44
N GLY A 73 -19.86 4.83 2.28
CA GLY A 73 -18.84 4.18 3.10
C GLY A 73 -17.50 3.95 2.40
N ASP A 74 -17.25 4.60 1.26
CA ASP A 74 -15.94 4.53 0.61
C ASP A 74 -14.88 5.15 1.52
N THR A 75 -13.75 4.47 1.66
CA THR A 75 -12.63 4.96 2.46
C THR A 75 -11.29 4.50 1.89
N PHE A 76 -10.21 5.13 2.35
CA PHE A 76 -8.86 4.73 2.00
C PHE A 76 -7.90 4.95 3.16
N VAL A 77 -6.76 4.28 3.10
CA VAL A 77 -5.63 4.47 4.00
C VAL A 77 -4.35 4.55 3.19
N GLU A 78 -3.49 5.48 3.58
CA GLU A 78 -2.13 5.63 3.07
C GLU A 78 -1.14 5.32 4.19
N ALA A 79 -0.06 4.62 3.87
CA ALA A 79 1.06 4.43 4.77
C ALA A 79 2.38 4.59 4.00
N THR A 80 3.36 5.24 4.64
CA THR A 80 4.69 5.45 4.08
C THR A 80 5.74 4.79 4.96
N TYR A 81 6.75 4.19 4.35
CA TYR A 81 7.88 3.58 5.05
C TYR A 81 9.19 3.97 4.38
N SER A 82 10.26 4.12 5.15
CA SER A 82 11.61 4.24 4.60
C SER A 82 12.66 3.61 5.49
N ASN A 83 13.70 3.04 4.87
CA ASN A 83 14.91 2.58 5.53
C ASN A 83 16.14 3.25 4.87
N ALA A 84 17.36 2.77 5.13
CA ALA A 84 18.57 3.37 4.55
C ALA A 84 18.63 3.38 3.01
N SER A 85 17.95 2.47 2.32
CA SER A 85 18.05 2.29 0.86
C SER A 85 16.71 2.33 0.11
N ILE A 86 15.59 2.07 0.79
CA ILE A 86 14.24 1.93 0.23
C ILE A 86 13.35 3.05 0.77
N TYR A 87 12.49 3.59 -0.09
CA TYR A 87 11.21 4.19 0.31
C TYR A 87 10.06 3.34 -0.23
N ALA A 88 8.95 3.31 0.50
CA ALA A 88 7.73 2.67 0.06
C ALA A 88 6.50 3.47 0.46
N VAL A 89 5.48 3.44 -0.38
CA VAL A 89 4.16 4.00 -0.10
C VAL A 89 3.10 2.97 -0.46
N ALA A 90 2.18 2.70 0.44
CA ALA A 90 1.05 1.81 0.22
C ALA A 90 -0.27 2.57 0.36
N LEU A 91 -1.16 2.37 -0.61
CA LEU A 91 -2.52 2.89 -0.64
C LEU A 91 -3.47 1.70 -0.66
N VAL A 92 -4.46 1.69 0.23
CA VAL A 92 -5.53 0.71 0.25
C VAL A 92 -6.86 1.45 0.20
N TYR A 93 -7.66 1.18 -0.81
CA TYR A 93 -9.01 1.71 -0.97
C TYR A 93 -10.03 0.61 -0.67
N CYS A 94 -11.09 1.00 0.02
CA CYS A 94 -12.27 0.21 0.27
C CYS A 94 -13.43 0.95 -0.37
N VAL A 95 -13.92 0.45 -1.51
CA VAL A 95 -14.97 1.11 -2.29
C VAL A 95 -16.21 0.23 -2.27
N TYR A 96 -17.34 0.82 -1.89
CA TYR A 96 -18.62 0.14 -1.84
C TYR A 96 -19.04 -0.27 -3.27
N PHE A 97 -19.46 -1.53 -3.40
CA PHE A 97 -19.88 -2.15 -4.63
C PHE A 97 -21.38 -2.41 -4.54
N GLU A 98 -22.14 -1.60 -5.28
CA GLU A 98 -23.60 -1.74 -5.44
C GLU A 98 -23.97 -3.00 -6.23
#